data_AF-A0A5C5Z852-F1
#
_entry.id   AF-A0A5C5Z852-F1
#
_cell.length_a   1.000
_cell.length_b   1.000
_cell.length_c   1.000
_cell.angle_alpha   90.00
_cell.angle_beta   90.00
_cell.angle_gamma   90.00
#
_symmetry.space_group_name_H-M   'P 1'
#
loop_
_entity.id
_entity.type
_entity.pdbx_description
1 polymer ?
#
loop_
_entity_poly.entity_id
_entity_poly.type
_entity_poly.pdbx_seq_one_letter_code
_entity_poly.pdbx_strand_id
1 'polypeptide(L)'
;MIRFRCPACSHVLQAPDNAAGRRAKCTQCGKAILIPKPSSPKPPSPKPPSPKPPSPKPPSRSTKTNLTMAPPSMPSAISEASKSEASEFRTPATNAPEDKKALASRLAAKLAASALPTETSPLNPSDTLNPSEAFNPNDEPDDFFHALDAATATVDAAVKAQQKRHAAAISAKLTPSQIAGCFQGKFEPVSQAHSYGKTLIGTAGMMLLLPALFVLLVVIATIVMGWGLFTWMGSEPTGKLPNPFIVFGLIGLGLLLLAAWVPIFSMVFAVIATLFSGNRKSPETRTLTREEQPTMYEFVDQICKKLGAPAPSRIDLNCEFNASASFESGLLSFQNNDLVLTLGVPLIATQTADQLASVIAHEFGHFCQDTGMRVQYVLCNLNGWFMQSAIHKAYRDEVVAYAVSNSEAGSSVFGLLWAITYVIGYIGRYMMWWFAYAGHAISGNLSREMEFDADRYAIHLAGSKAFSDSQTLVQRYAVAYGVSISNLQMLYGQGILVDNIPRLVQHIGKTMPATTIDRIANATEKEQQDALDTHPPTRDRKQAAMALAKPGIVSVGRPAHDLIEQWTKLCENITLDFYSEVTGKKITTDNVTKLENILAAEHKLLLDKAD
;
A
#
# COMPACT_ATOMS: atom_id res chain seq x y z
N MET A 1 34.71 -43.43 -22.11
CA MET A 1 35.68 -42.81 -21.17
C MET A 1 34.93 -41.96 -20.17
N ILE A 2 35.09 -42.21 -18.88
CA ILE A 2 34.47 -41.47 -17.77
C ILE A 2 35.34 -40.27 -17.42
N ARG A 3 34.81 -39.06 -17.58
CA ARG A 3 35.49 -37.81 -17.22
C ARG A 3 34.88 -37.26 -15.92
N PHE A 4 35.70 -37.07 -14.89
CA PHE A 4 35.24 -36.64 -13.58
C PHE A 4 36.30 -35.78 -12.88
N ARG A 5 35.90 -35.01 -11.87
CA ARG A 5 36.83 -34.15 -11.09
C ARG A 5 37.24 -34.85 -9.81
N CYS A 6 38.52 -34.77 -9.45
CA CYS A 6 39.01 -35.21 -8.16
C CYS A 6 38.36 -34.37 -7.04
N PRO A 7 37.67 -34.96 -6.05
CA PRO A 7 37.01 -34.20 -4.99
C PRO A 7 37.97 -33.45 -4.06
N ALA A 8 39.26 -33.80 -4.06
CA ALA A 8 40.25 -33.15 -3.20
C ALA A 8 40.92 -31.94 -3.85
N CYS A 9 41.18 -31.95 -5.16
CA CYS A 9 41.91 -30.88 -5.85
C CYS A 9 41.19 -30.32 -7.10
N SER A 10 39.98 -30.80 -7.39
CA SER A 10 39.15 -30.41 -8.54
C SER A 10 39.77 -30.65 -9.93
N HIS A 11 40.93 -31.30 -10.02
CA HIS A 11 41.56 -31.64 -11.30
C HIS A 11 40.71 -32.64 -12.08
N VAL A 12 40.58 -32.41 -13.40
CA VAL A 12 39.77 -33.24 -14.28
C VAL A 12 40.56 -34.47 -14.71
N LEU A 13 40.06 -35.65 -14.38
CA LEU A 13 40.66 -36.94 -14.71
C LEU A 13 39.77 -37.69 -15.69
N GLN A 14 40.38 -38.61 -16.45
CA GLN A 14 39.70 -39.50 -17.37
C GLN A 14 40.07 -40.95 -17.03
N ALA A 15 39.07 -41.83 -17.00
CA ALA A 15 39.26 -43.26 -16.82
C ALA A 15 38.45 -44.04 -17.88
N PRO A 16 38.92 -45.21 -18.33
CA PRO A 16 38.16 -46.06 -19.22
C PRO A 16 36.88 -46.58 -18.54
N ASP A 17 35.83 -46.86 -19.33
CA ASP A 17 34.49 -47.16 -18.79
C ASP A 17 34.47 -48.45 -17.95
N ASN A 18 35.37 -49.39 -18.22
CA ASN A 18 35.56 -50.62 -17.44
C ASN A 18 36.15 -50.39 -16.03
N ALA A 19 36.67 -49.20 -15.74
CA ALA A 19 37.19 -48.83 -14.43
C ALA A 19 36.14 -48.17 -13.51
N ALA A 20 34.89 -48.04 -13.99
CA ALA A 20 33.77 -47.51 -13.21
C ALA A 20 33.58 -48.24 -11.87
N GLY A 21 33.57 -47.49 -10.76
CA GLY A 21 33.43 -48.03 -9.42
C GLY A 21 34.72 -48.57 -8.78
N ARG A 22 35.88 -48.52 -9.46
CA ARG A 22 37.18 -48.87 -8.87
C ARG A 22 37.86 -47.65 -8.24
N ARG A 23 38.77 -47.90 -7.27
CA ARG A 23 39.61 -46.86 -6.66
C ARG A 23 40.88 -46.66 -7.48
N ALA A 24 41.21 -45.42 -7.80
CA ALA A 24 42.44 -45.02 -8.49
C ALA A 24 43.12 -43.89 -7.72
N LYS A 25 44.42 -43.63 -7.92
CA LYS A 25 45.09 -42.46 -7.36
C LYS A 25 44.98 -41.27 -8.32
N CYS A 26 44.70 -40.08 -7.79
CA CYS A 26 44.75 -38.86 -8.58
C CYS A 26 46.19 -38.58 -9.04
N THR A 27 46.40 -38.31 -10.33
CA THR A 27 47.72 -38.02 -10.91
C THR A 27 48.33 -36.70 -10.43
N GLN A 28 47.52 -35.79 -9.86
CA GLN A 28 47.98 -34.50 -9.37
C GLN A 28 48.24 -34.48 -7.85
N CYS A 29 47.33 -35.00 -7.04
CA CYS A 29 47.47 -34.93 -5.57
C CYS A 29 47.76 -36.29 -4.90
N GLY A 30 47.86 -37.38 -5.66
CA GLY A 30 48.16 -38.72 -5.14
C GLY A 30 47.05 -39.39 -4.32
N LYS A 31 45.98 -38.68 -3.97
CA LYS A 31 44.89 -39.18 -3.11
C LYS A 31 44.04 -40.23 -3.84
N ALA A 32 43.63 -41.28 -3.14
CA ALA A 32 42.77 -42.32 -3.69
C ALA A 32 41.33 -41.79 -3.90
N ILE A 33 40.82 -41.93 -5.13
CA ILE A 33 39.51 -41.46 -5.58
C ILE A 33 38.71 -42.64 -6.16
N LEU A 34 37.40 -42.63 -5.97
CA LEU A 34 36.49 -43.61 -6.57
C LEU A 34 36.01 -43.11 -7.93
N ILE A 35 36.15 -43.92 -8.98
CA ILE A 35 35.68 -43.55 -10.32
C ILE A 35 34.14 -43.69 -10.35
N PRO A 36 33.38 -42.62 -10.66
CA PRO A 36 31.93 -42.66 -10.63
C PRO A 36 31.35 -43.58 -11.71
N LYS A 37 30.27 -44.31 -11.40
CA LYS A 37 29.52 -45.10 -12.39
C LYS A 37 28.57 -44.16 -13.17
N PRO A 38 28.47 -44.26 -14.51
CA PRO A 38 27.56 -43.43 -15.29
C PRO A 38 26.10 -43.75 -14.91
N SER A 39 25.34 -42.73 -14.51
CA SER A 39 23.90 -42.83 -14.26
C SER A 39 23.12 -42.76 -15.59
N SER A 40 22.04 -43.54 -15.70
CA SER A 40 21.16 -43.66 -16.86
C SER A 40 20.58 -42.30 -17.32
N PRO A 41 20.35 -42.09 -18.62
CA PRO A 41 20.01 -40.77 -19.17
C PRO A 41 18.56 -40.33 -18.86
N LYS A 42 18.42 -39.05 -18.49
CA LYS A 42 17.16 -38.31 -18.28
C LYS A 42 16.46 -38.02 -19.63
N PRO A 43 15.11 -37.98 -19.70
CA PRO A 43 14.37 -37.72 -20.95
C PRO A 43 14.71 -36.35 -21.58
N PRO A 44 14.57 -36.20 -22.92
CA PRO A 44 15.13 -35.06 -23.65
C PRO A 44 14.31 -33.77 -23.47
N SER A 45 15.02 -32.69 -23.18
CA SER A 45 14.51 -31.32 -23.16
C SER A 45 14.26 -30.78 -24.58
N PRO A 46 13.35 -29.80 -24.79
CA PRO A 46 13.08 -29.22 -26.11
C PRO A 46 14.29 -28.45 -26.68
N LYS A 47 14.44 -28.48 -28.01
CA LYS A 47 15.53 -27.81 -28.74
C LYS A 47 15.52 -26.28 -28.57
N PRO A 48 16.70 -25.64 -28.46
CA PRO A 48 16.82 -24.19 -28.47
C PRO A 48 16.67 -23.61 -29.90
N PRO A 49 16.13 -22.39 -30.06
CA PRO A 49 16.04 -21.71 -31.34
C PRO A 49 17.38 -21.14 -31.82
N SER A 50 17.51 -21.00 -33.14
CA SER A 50 18.68 -20.53 -33.89
C SER A 50 19.16 -19.12 -33.50
N PRO A 51 20.47 -18.79 -33.64
CA PRO A 51 21.01 -17.48 -33.28
C PRO A 51 20.56 -16.37 -34.26
N LYS A 52 20.08 -15.24 -33.71
CA LYS A 52 19.78 -14.00 -34.45
C LYS A 52 21.07 -13.22 -34.77
N PRO A 53 21.11 -12.46 -35.90
CA PRO A 53 22.22 -11.58 -36.26
C PRO A 53 22.38 -10.39 -35.27
N PRO A 54 23.58 -9.79 -35.19
CA PRO A 54 23.91 -8.81 -34.15
C PRO A 54 23.09 -7.53 -34.32
N SER A 55 22.38 -7.15 -33.25
CA SER A 55 21.65 -5.88 -33.16
C SER A 55 22.56 -4.77 -32.60
N PRO A 56 22.39 -3.50 -33.04
CA PRO A 56 23.24 -2.38 -32.65
C PRO A 56 23.09 -1.99 -31.17
N LYS A 57 24.11 -1.29 -30.64
CA LYS A 57 24.28 -0.90 -29.23
C LYS A 57 23.01 -0.24 -28.63
N PRO A 58 22.67 -0.53 -27.37
CA PRO A 58 21.49 0.04 -26.72
C PRO A 58 21.69 1.51 -26.34
N PRO A 59 20.68 2.39 -26.54
CA PRO A 59 20.64 3.68 -25.88
C PRO A 59 20.36 3.51 -24.38
N SER A 60 20.73 4.55 -23.63
CA SER A 60 20.75 4.61 -22.17
C SER A 60 19.43 4.21 -21.50
N ARG A 61 19.60 3.41 -20.44
CA ARG A 61 18.63 2.96 -19.43
C ARG A 61 17.57 4.02 -19.10
N SER A 62 16.36 3.84 -19.64
CA SER A 62 15.16 4.54 -19.16
C SER A 62 14.44 3.68 -18.11
N THR A 63 14.07 4.34 -17.02
CA THR A 63 13.35 3.79 -15.87
C THR A 63 11.97 3.33 -16.34
N LYS A 64 11.70 2.02 -16.26
CA LYS A 64 10.35 1.49 -16.39
C LYS A 64 9.57 1.85 -15.14
N THR A 65 8.90 3.01 -15.15
CA THR A 65 7.95 3.38 -14.10
C THR A 65 6.69 2.55 -14.32
N ASN A 66 6.47 1.57 -13.44
CA ASN A 66 5.36 0.65 -13.55
C ASN A 66 4.06 1.31 -13.01
N LEU A 67 2.90 0.84 -13.54
CA LEU A 67 1.46 0.99 -13.15
C LEU A 67 1.02 1.05 -11.66
N THR A 68 0.82 2.21 -11.05
CA THR A 68 0.24 2.26 -9.68
C THR A 68 -1.28 2.22 -9.71
N MET A 69 -1.88 1.25 -9.04
CA MET A 69 -3.21 1.37 -8.42
C MET A 69 -3.02 1.24 -6.91
N ALA A 70 -3.60 2.16 -6.15
CA ALA A 70 -3.61 2.06 -4.70
C ALA A 70 -4.58 0.93 -4.28
N PRO A 71 -4.18 0.03 -3.37
CA PRO A 71 -5.14 -0.81 -2.66
C PRO A 71 -6.12 0.07 -1.84
N PRO A 72 -7.26 -0.47 -1.36
CA PRO A 72 -8.09 0.25 -0.40
C PRO A 72 -7.18 0.72 0.74
N SER A 73 -7.06 2.04 0.85
CA SER A 73 -6.15 2.70 1.77
C SER A 73 -6.98 3.62 2.63
N MET A 74 -6.80 3.51 3.94
CA MET A 74 -7.29 4.46 4.91
C MET A 74 -6.89 5.91 4.52
N PRO A 75 -7.67 6.93 4.92
CA PRO A 75 -7.85 8.22 4.24
C PRO A 75 -6.63 8.83 3.52
N SER A 76 -6.91 9.35 2.31
CA SER A 76 -5.98 9.95 1.34
C SER A 76 -5.11 11.09 1.91
N ALA A 77 -5.57 11.77 2.97
CA ALA A 77 -4.79 12.80 3.68
C ALA A 77 -3.46 12.28 4.26
N ILE A 78 -3.34 10.97 4.49
CA ILE A 78 -2.11 10.31 4.97
C ILE A 78 -1.24 9.81 3.79
N SER A 79 -1.85 9.58 2.61
CA SER A 79 -1.17 9.10 1.42
C SER A 79 -0.36 10.17 0.69
N GLU A 80 -0.75 11.44 0.73
CA GLU A 80 -0.03 12.49 -0.02
C GLU A 80 1.28 12.91 0.66
N ALA A 81 1.30 12.99 2.01
CA ALA A 81 2.51 13.26 2.78
C ALA A 81 3.54 12.12 2.68
N SER A 82 3.10 10.86 2.50
CA SER A 82 3.98 9.69 2.40
C SER A 82 4.50 9.43 0.99
N LYS A 83 3.78 9.84 -0.07
CA LYS A 83 4.19 9.60 -1.47
C LYS A 83 5.17 10.64 -2.03
N SER A 84 5.18 11.88 -1.53
CA SER A 84 6.07 12.92 -2.06
C SER A 84 7.52 12.84 -1.55
N GLU A 85 7.80 12.08 -0.49
CA GLU A 85 9.15 11.98 0.12
C GLU A 85 9.81 10.59 -0.01
N ALA A 86 9.09 9.59 -0.54
CA ALA A 86 9.60 8.22 -0.64
C ALA A 86 10.53 7.97 -1.85
N SER A 87 10.80 8.96 -2.72
CA SER A 87 11.42 8.69 -4.02
C SER A 87 12.95 8.70 -4.09
N GLU A 88 13.70 9.03 -3.04
CA GLU A 88 15.18 8.93 -3.09
C GLU A 88 15.81 8.50 -1.76
N PHE A 89 15.83 7.19 -1.48
CA PHE A 89 16.79 6.60 -0.53
C PHE A 89 18.20 6.72 -1.15
N ARG A 90 18.92 7.80 -0.85
CA ARG A 90 20.30 8.00 -1.34
C ARG A 90 21.23 6.97 -0.71
N THR A 91 22.00 6.28 -1.54
CA THR A 91 23.08 5.37 -1.09
C THR A 91 24.07 6.13 -0.20
N PRO A 92 24.47 5.59 0.97
CA PRO A 92 25.42 6.27 1.84
C PRO A 92 26.76 6.49 1.13
N ALA A 93 27.36 7.66 1.36
CA ALA A 93 28.77 7.85 1.07
C ALA A 93 29.58 6.85 1.90
N THR A 94 30.37 6.02 1.25
CA THR A 94 31.39 5.20 1.91
C THR A 94 32.33 6.15 2.66
N ASN A 95 32.46 6.05 3.99
CA ASN A 95 33.74 5.98 4.72
C ASN A 95 33.62 6.07 6.26
N ALA A 96 34.52 5.31 6.90
CA ALA A 96 35.06 5.37 8.28
C ALA A 96 34.25 4.77 9.45
N PRO A 97 34.91 3.99 10.35
CA PRO A 97 34.31 3.48 11.58
C PRO A 97 34.24 4.61 12.62
N GLU A 98 33.18 5.42 12.60
CA GLU A 98 32.86 6.28 13.73
C GLU A 98 32.34 5.41 14.90
N ASP A 99 32.79 5.74 16.11
CA ASP A 99 32.40 5.08 17.36
C ASP A 99 30.86 5.09 17.48
N LYS A 100 30.26 3.88 17.48
CA LYS A 100 28.81 3.66 17.53
C LYS A 100 28.14 4.44 18.68
N LYS A 101 28.88 4.74 19.75
CA LYS A 101 28.41 5.51 20.90
C LYS A 101 28.32 7.02 20.63
N ALA A 102 29.29 7.59 19.90
CA ALA A 102 29.27 8.99 19.49
C ALA A 102 28.20 9.26 18.43
N LEU A 103 28.01 8.29 17.52
CA LEU A 103 26.94 8.30 16.52
C LEU A 103 25.56 8.25 17.20
N ALA A 104 25.34 7.33 18.15
CA ALA A 104 24.09 7.23 18.90
C ALA A 104 23.76 8.52 19.66
N SER A 105 24.75 9.20 20.24
CA SER A 105 24.58 10.47 20.95
C SER A 105 24.19 11.63 20.01
N ARG A 106 24.85 11.78 18.85
CA ARG A 106 24.47 12.81 17.84
C ARG A 106 23.05 12.64 17.29
N LEU A 107 22.56 11.41 17.33
CA LEU A 107 21.36 10.96 16.64
C LEU A 107 20.14 11.00 17.58
N ALA A 108 20.34 10.63 18.84
CA ALA A 108 19.43 10.97 19.91
C ALA A 108 19.24 12.51 20.07
N ALA A 109 20.29 13.32 19.83
CA ALA A 109 20.17 14.78 19.85
C ALA A 109 19.29 15.32 18.71
N LYS A 110 19.30 14.66 17.54
CA LYS A 110 18.48 15.02 16.37
C LYS A 110 17.05 14.51 16.45
N LEU A 111 16.82 13.33 17.03
CA LEU A 111 15.48 12.84 17.35
C LEU A 111 14.80 13.79 18.34
N ALA A 112 15.52 14.22 19.38
CA ALA A 112 15.06 15.24 20.31
C ALA A 112 14.85 16.63 19.67
N ALA A 113 15.48 16.93 18.53
CA ALA A 113 15.30 18.21 17.81
C ALA A 113 14.23 18.13 16.70
N SER A 114 13.86 16.93 16.24
CA SER A 114 12.76 16.69 15.30
C SER A 114 11.41 16.54 16.02
N ALA A 115 11.42 16.40 17.35
CA ALA A 115 10.28 16.84 18.16
C ALA A 115 10.09 18.34 17.89
N LEU A 116 9.01 18.68 17.19
CA LEU A 116 8.71 20.03 16.70
C LEU A 116 9.06 21.12 17.74
N PRO A 117 9.64 22.25 17.32
CA PRO A 117 9.99 23.32 18.23
C PRO A 117 8.75 23.79 19.00
N THR A 118 8.86 23.79 20.32
CA THR A 118 7.98 24.55 21.20
C THR A 118 8.18 26.02 20.84
N GLU A 119 7.36 26.56 19.94
CA GLU A 119 7.25 28.00 19.80
C GLU A 119 6.78 28.53 21.15
N THR A 120 7.71 29.19 21.84
CA THR A 120 7.42 30.09 22.95
C THR A 120 6.48 31.17 22.42
N SER A 121 5.19 31.04 22.69
CA SER A 121 4.28 32.18 22.59
C SER A 121 4.30 32.98 23.91
N PRO A 122 4.21 34.32 23.83
CA PRO A 122 4.35 35.19 24.98
C PRO A 122 3.16 35.03 25.93
N LEU A 123 3.47 34.91 27.22
CA LEU A 123 2.54 34.99 28.33
C LEU A 123 1.64 36.23 28.19
N ASN A 124 0.33 36.01 28.11
CA ASN A 124 -0.67 37.05 28.31
C ASN A 124 -0.94 37.15 29.84
N PRO A 125 -0.61 38.26 30.51
CA PRO A 125 -0.74 38.38 31.96
C PRO A 125 -2.16 38.85 32.29
N SER A 126 -3.14 37.95 32.22
CA SER A 126 -4.50 38.21 32.70
C SER A 126 -5.22 36.91 33.01
N ASP A 127 -4.65 36.13 33.93
CA ASP A 127 -5.39 35.19 34.79
C ASP A 127 -4.53 35.00 36.05
N THR A 128 -4.53 36.03 36.88
CA THR A 128 -4.03 35.91 38.26
C THR A 128 -5.07 35.11 39.03
N LEU A 129 -4.80 33.82 39.20
CA LEU A 129 -5.40 33.06 40.29
C LEU A 129 -5.08 33.79 41.59
N ASN A 130 -6.14 34.22 42.25
CA ASN A 130 -6.13 34.99 43.49
C ASN A 130 -5.36 34.20 44.57
N PRO A 131 -4.19 34.67 45.05
CA PRO A 131 -3.38 33.93 46.03
C PRO A 131 -3.83 34.21 47.46
N SER A 132 -5.14 34.17 47.72
CA SER A 132 -5.72 34.47 49.04
C SER A 132 -6.45 33.31 49.70
N GLU A 133 -6.19 32.07 49.30
CA GLU A 133 -6.38 30.92 50.19
C GLU A 133 -5.01 30.55 50.74
N ALA A 134 -4.55 31.45 51.63
CA ALA A 134 -3.39 31.23 52.46
C ALA A 134 -3.66 30.00 53.33
N PHE A 135 -2.73 29.05 53.28
CA PHE A 135 -2.53 27.98 54.23
C PHE A 135 -2.74 28.51 55.66
N ASN A 136 -3.83 28.07 56.30
CA ASN A 136 -4.15 28.41 57.68
C ASN A 136 -3.23 27.59 58.60
N PRO A 137 -2.34 28.19 59.41
CA PRO A 137 -1.40 27.44 60.25
C PRO A 137 -2.04 26.73 61.45
N ASN A 138 -3.37 26.72 61.53
CA ASN A 138 -4.16 26.11 62.61
C ASN A 138 -4.97 24.89 62.17
N ASP A 139 -4.87 24.44 60.92
CA ASP A 139 -5.50 23.18 60.51
C ASP A 139 -4.64 22.01 60.99
N GLU A 140 -5.27 21.10 61.72
CA GLU A 140 -4.62 19.99 62.43
C GLU A 140 -3.72 19.15 61.49
N PRO A 141 -2.62 18.58 62.01
CA PRO A 141 -1.65 17.80 61.23
C PRO A 141 -2.26 16.59 60.49
N ASP A 142 -3.50 16.20 60.79
CA ASP A 142 -4.19 15.06 60.20
C ASP A 142 -4.53 15.27 58.71
N ASP A 143 -4.72 16.51 58.23
CA ASP A 143 -5.18 16.75 56.84
C ASP A 143 -4.06 16.53 55.80
N PHE A 144 -2.80 16.79 56.17
CA PHE A 144 -1.63 16.50 55.33
C PHE A 144 -1.39 14.99 55.19
N PHE A 145 -1.52 14.23 56.29
CA PHE A 145 -1.36 12.77 56.26
C PHE A 145 -2.52 12.10 55.50
N HIS A 146 -3.75 12.62 55.58
CA HIS A 146 -4.86 12.15 54.78
C HIS A 146 -4.69 12.41 53.27
N ALA A 147 -4.18 13.57 52.88
CA ALA A 147 -3.88 13.87 51.48
C ALA A 147 -2.74 12.97 50.93
N LEU A 148 -1.72 12.70 51.75
CA LEU A 148 -0.64 11.79 51.40
C LEU A 148 -1.15 10.34 51.29
N ASP A 149 -1.98 9.88 52.22
CA ASP A 149 -2.59 8.54 52.18
C ASP A 149 -3.50 8.38 50.95
N ALA A 150 -4.27 9.42 50.58
CA ALA A 150 -5.08 9.42 49.37
C ALA A 150 -4.22 9.36 48.09
N ALA A 151 -3.13 10.14 48.03
CA ALA A 151 -2.18 10.08 46.92
C ALA A 151 -1.51 8.69 46.83
N THR A 152 -1.13 8.12 47.97
CA THR A 152 -0.50 6.79 48.06
C THR A 152 -1.47 5.69 47.64
N ALA A 153 -2.74 5.77 48.06
CA ALA A 153 -3.80 4.84 47.64
C ALA A 153 -4.07 4.92 46.13
N THR A 154 -3.98 6.13 45.55
CA THR A 154 -4.15 6.35 44.11
C THR A 154 -3.00 5.74 43.31
N VAL A 155 -1.76 5.91 43.81
CA VAL A 155 -0.57 5.29 43.23
C VAL A 155 -0.64 3.76 43.36
N ASP A 156 -1.02 3.23 44.52
CA ASP A 156 -1.18 1.79 44.74
C ASP A 156 -2.28 1.18 43.87
N ALA A 157 -3.37 1.89 43.64
CA ALA A 157 -4.42 1.49 42.70
C ALA A 157 -3.87 1.46 41.26
N ALA A 158 -3.07 2.46 40.86
CA ALA A 158 -2.44 2.52 39.56
C ALA A 158 -1.40 1.39 39.37
N VAL A 159 -0.59 1.12 40.39
CA VAL A 159 0.41 0.04 40.42
C VAL A 159 -0.29 -1.33 40.36
N LYS A 160 -1.35 -1.56 41.13
CA LYS A 160 -2.14 -2.80 41.05
C LYS A 160 -2.82 -2.97 39.71
N ALA A 161 -3.34 -1.89 39.11
CA ALA A 161 -3.90 -1.94 37.76
C ALA A 161 -2.81 -2.28 36.72
N GLN A 162 -1.61 -1.71 36.86
CA GLN A 162 -0.46 -2.02 36.02
C GLN A 162 0.02 -3.46 36.21
N GLN A 163 0.08 -3.96 37.44
CA GLN A 163 0.43 -5.34 37.77
C GLN A 163 -0.62 -6.33 37.23
N LYS A 164 -1.91 -6.00 37.30
CA LYS A 164 -2.98 -6.81 36.71
C LYS A 164 -2.89 -6.85 35.18
N ARG A 165 -2.55 -5.71 34.54
CA ARG A 165 -2.26 -5.64 33.09
C ARG A 165 -1.00 -6.43 32.72
N HIS A 166 0.04 -6.38 33.56
CA HIS A 166 1.27 -7.13 33.36
C HIS A 166 1.08 -8.64 33.58
N ALA A 167 0.31 -9.03 34.59
CA ALA A 167 -0.09 -10.43 34.82
C ALA A 167 -1.02 -10.96 33.71
N ALA A 168 -1.88 -10.11 33.15
CA ALA A 168 -2.67 -10.43 31.94
C ALA A 168 -1.78 -10.54 30.68
N ALA A 169 -0.73 -9.73 30.56
CA ALA A 169 0.27 -9.84 29.49
C ALA A 169 1.16 -11.09 29.64
N ILE A 170 1.37 -11.57 30.87
CA ILE A 170 2.04 -12.84 31.19
C ILE A 170 1.08 -14.04 31.09
N SER A 171 -0.24 -13.79 30.99
CA SER A 171 -1.26 -14.83 30.85
C SER A 171 -0.97 -15.71 29.63
N ALA A 172 -1.23 -17.01 29.78
CA ALA A 172 -1.11 -18.01 28.72
C ALA A 172 -1.63 -17.48 27.38
N LYS A 173 -0.90 -17.78 26.30
CA LYS A 173 -1.29 -17.43 24.92
C LYS A 173 -2.75 -17.82 24.68
N LEU A 174 -3.50 -16.95 24.00
CA LEU A 174 -4.88 -17.22 23.60
C LEU A 174 -4.93 -18.49 22.75
N THR A 175 -5.72 -19.46 23.20
CA THR A 175 -5.97 -20.69 22.43
C THR A 175 -7.08 -20.45 21.39
N PRO A 176 -7.09 -21.19 20.27
CA PRO A 176 -8.16 -21.08 19.27
C PRO A 176 -9.57 -21.26 19.85
N SER A 177 -9.74 -22.18 20.81
CA SER A 177 -11.04 -22.40 21.46
C SER A 177 -11.49 -21.20 22.31
N GLN A 178 -10.56 -20.52 22.98
CA GLN A 178 -10.85 -19.27 23.69
C GLN A 178 -11.27 -18.16 22.73
N ILE A 179 -10.60 -18.04 21.57
CA ILE A 179 -10.97 -17.09 20.53
C ILE A 179 -12.37 -17.37 20.00
N ALA A 180 -12.69 -18.61 19.63
CA ALA A 180 -14.04 -18.97 19.19
C ALA A 180 -15.09 -18.64 20.26
N GLY A 181 -14.74 -18.82 21.53
CA GLY A 181 -15.55 -18.43 22.67
C GLY A 181 -15.75 -16.93 22.86
N CYS A 182 -14.98 -16.05 22.21
CA CYS A 182 -15.14 -14.59 22.26
C CYS A 182 -16.17 -14.04 21.26
N PHE A 183 -16.62 -14.84 20.28
CA PHE A 183 -17.58 -14.43 19.24
C PHE A 183 -19.03 -14.82 19.61
N GLN A 184 -19.46 -14.42 20.81
CA GLN A 184 -20.78 -14.77 21.36
C GLN A 184 -21.82 -13.74 20.93
N GLY A 185 -22.73 -14.14 20.03
CA GLY A 185 -23.81 -13.29 19.56
C GLY A 185 -24.31 -13.70 18.18
N LYS A 186 -25.58 -13.39 17.91
CA LYS A 186 -26.13 -13.46 16.56
C LYS A 186 -25.73 -12.18 15.83
N PHE A 187 -25.13 -12.34 14.65
CA PHE A 187 -24.85 -11.21 13.79
C PHE A 187 -26.17 -10.70 13.20
N GLU A 188 -26.50 -9.44 13.46
CA GLU A 188 -27.66 -8.79 12.83
C GLU A 188 -27.30 -8.43 11.39
N PRO A 189 -28.08 -8.89 10.39
CA PRO A 189 -27.81 -8.56 8.99
C PRO A 189 -27.80 -7.04 8.76
N VAL A 190 -26.78 -6.57 8.05
CA VAL A 190 -26.68 -5.17 7.65
C VAL A 190 -27.58 -4.98 6.43
N SER A 191 -28.63 -4.15 6.56
CA SER A 191 -29.47 -3.78 5.43
C SER A 191 -28.74 -2.76 4.56
N GLN A 192 -28.44 -3.13 3.31
CA GLN A 192 -27.95 -2.18 2.32
C GLN A 192 -29.04 -1.13 2.02
N ALA A 193 -28.66 0.15 1.91
CA ALA A 193 -29.60 1.20 1.60
C ALA A 193 -30.17 1.01 0.17
N HIS A 194 -31.49 1.16 0.00
CA HIS A 194 -32.15 1.00 -1.32
C HIS A 194 -31.69 2.02 -2.37
N SER A 195 -31.04 3.12 -1.96
CA SER A 195 -30.42 4.11 -2.86
C SER A 195 -29.20 3.56 -3.61
N TYR A 196 -28.51 2.57 -3.02
CA TYR A 196 -27.25 2.01 -3.48
C TYR A 196 -27.31 1.52 -4.93
N GLY A 197 -28.35 0.78 -5.29
CA GLY A 197 -28.51 0.26 -6.66
C GLY A 197 -28.70 1.37 -7.70
N LYS A 198 -29.34 2.48 -7.34
CA LYS A 198 -29.56 3.62 -8.26
C LYS A 198 -28.29 4.41 -8.47
N THR A 199 -27.55 4.69 -7.39
CA THR A 199 -26.24 5.36 -7.46
C THR A 199 -25.27 4.52 -8.28
N LEU A 200 -25.22 3.21 -8.05
CA LEU A 200 -24.38 2.27 -8.78
C LEU A 200 -24.66 2.26 -10.30
N ILE A 201 -25.93 2.12 -10.70
CA ILE A 201 -26.35 2.11 -12.11
C ILE A 201 -26.09 3.48 -12.74
N GLY A 202 -26.38 4.58 -12.03
CA GLY A 202 -26.13 5.93 -12.51
C GLY A 202 -24.66 6.20 -12.76
N THR A 203 -23.79 5.82 -11.82
CA THR A 203 -22.33 5.97 -11.93
C THR A 203 -21.77 5.14 -13.07
N ALA A 204 -22.09 3.84 -13.13
CA ALA A 204 -21.64 2.96 -14.21
C ALA A 204 -22.16 3.44 -15.59
N GLY A 205 -23.42 3.86 -15.65
CA GLY A 205 -24.02 4.42 -16.86
C GLY A 205 -23.29 5.67 -17.34
N MET A 206 -23.02 6.62 -16.46
CA MET A 206 -22.36 7.88 -16.83
C MET A 206 -20.90 7.69 -17.26
N MET A 207 -20.17 6.78 -16.59
CA MET A 207 -18.78 6.47 -16.95
C MET A 207 -18.65 5.72 -18.29
N LEU A 208 -19.69 4.98 -18.70
CA LEU A 208 -19.71 4.32 -20.01
C LEU A 208 -20.32 5.20 -21.11
N LEU A 209 -21.25 6.09 -20.77
CA LEU A 209 -21.98 6.93 -21.72
C LEU A 209 -21.05 7.90 -22.46
N LEU A 210 -20.17 8.61 -21.75
CA LEU A 210 -19.26 9.59 -22.36
C LEU A 210 -18.32 8.95 -23.39
N PRO A 211 -17.60 7.85 -23.06
CA PRO A 211 -16.89 7.04 -24.04
C PRO A 211 -17.73 6.54 -25.20
N ALA A 212 -18.94 6.04 -24.93
CA ALA A 212 -19.82 5.49 -25.97
C ALA A 212 -20.29 6.57 -26.95
N LEU A 213 -20.65 7.76 -26.46
CA LEU A 213 -21.01 8.92 -27.29
C LEU A 213 -19.85 9.36 -28.17
N PHE A 214 -18.62 9.36 -27.64
CA PHE A 214 -17.42 9.64 -28.43
C PHE A 214 -17.22 8.62 -29.55
N VAL A 215 -17.32 7.32 -29.24
CA VAL A 215 -17.22 6.25 -30.25
C VAL A 215 -18.30 6.41 -31.31
N LEU A 216 -19.54 6.67 -30.91
CA LEU A 216 -20.66 6.89 -31.82
C LEU A 216 -20.41 8.06 -32.76
N LEU A 217 -19.92 9.19 -32.23
CA LEU A 217 -19.59 10.38 -33.03
C LEU A 217 -18.52 10.09 -34.07
N VAL A 218 -17.45 9.37 -33.69
CA VAL A 218 -16.37 8.99 -34.62
C VAL A 218 -16.88 8.02 -35.69
N VAL A 219 -17.72 7.06 -35.33
CA VAL A 219 -18.35 6.14 -36.29
C VAL A 219 -19.24 6.89 -37.29
N ILE A 220 -20.12 7.76 -36.80
CA ILE A 220 -21.00 8.58 -37.67
C ILE A 220 -20.16 9.45 -38.60
N ALA A 221 -19.15 10.15 -38.08
CA ALA A 221 -18.27 10.98 -38.90
C ALA A 221 -17.51 10.16 -39.97
N THR A 222 -17.08 8.94 -39.63
CA THR A 222 -16.45 8.01 -40.57
C THR A 222 -17.41 7.59 -41.68
N ILE A 223 -18.67 7.24 -41.34
CA ILE A 223 -19.70 6.85 -42.31
C ILE A 223 -20.07 8.03 -43.22
N VAL A 224 -20.30 9.22 -42.66
CA VAL A 224 -20.65 10.43 -43.41
C VAL A 224 -19.52 10.81 -44.37
N MET A 225 -18.26 10.78 -43.92
CA MET A 225 -17.13 11.05 -44.80
C MET A 225 -17.01 9.99 -45.91
N GLY A 226 -17.14 8.70 -45.55
CA GLY A 226 -17.09 7.61 -46.52
C GLY A 226 -18.18 7.70 -47.58
N TRP A 227 -19.41 8.02 -47.18
CA TRP A 227 -20.52 8.29 -48.09
C TRP A 227 -20.18 9.50 -48.99
N GLY A 228 -19.76 10.62 -48.41
CA GLY A 228 -19.42 11.83 -49.14
C GLY A 228 -18.35 11.58 -50.22
N LEU A 229 -17.28 10.86 -49.87
CA LEU A 229 -16.24 10.43 -50.81
C LEU A 229 -16.78 9.53 -51.91
N PHE A 230 -17.61 8.54 -51.57
CA PHE A 230 -18.23 7.63 -52.54
C PHE A 230 -19.11 8.40 -53.54
N THR A 231 -19.97 9.31 -53.05
CA THR A 231 -20.81 10.14 -53.92
C THR A 231 -19.99 11.08 -54.80
N TRP A 232 -18.94 11.69 -54.24
CA TRP A 232 -18.08 12.60 -54.97
C TRP A 232 -17.31 11.89 -56.10
N MET A 233 -16.78 10.69 -55.83
CA MET A 233 -16.15 9.83 -56.84
C MET A 233 -17.14 9.37 -57.92
N GLY A 234 -18.42 9.15 -57.57
CA GLY A 234 -19.46 8.73 -58.52
C GLY A 234 -20.12 9.86 -59.31
N SER A 235 -20.00 11.12 -58.86
CA SER A 235 -20.68 12.28 -59.45
C SER A 235 -19.84 13.08 -60.45
N GLU A 236 -18.56 12.74 -60.64
CA GLU A 236 -17.67 13.41 -61.61
C GLU A 236 -17.61 12.62 -62.92
N PRO A 237 -18.47 12.89 -63.91
CA PRO A 237 -18.17 12.51 -65.29
C PRO A 237 -17.10 13.47 -65.81
N THR A 238 -16.10 12.94 -66.51
CA THR A 238 -15.07 13.63 -67.32
C THR A 238 -13.70 13.84 -66.67
N GLY A 239 -12.65 13.50 -67.43
CA GLY A 239 -11.23 13.44 -67.02
C GLY A 239 -10.55 14.78 -66.75
N LYS A 240 -11.14 15.63 -65.89
CA LYS A 240 -10.45 16.75 -65.24
C LYS A 240 -9.97 16.30 -63.85
N LEU A 241 -8.71 16.58 -63.53
CA LEU A 241 -8.19 16.29 -62.20
C LEU A 241 -8.88 17.20 -61.17
N PRO A 242 -9.37 16.65 -60.05
CA PRO A 242 -10.01 17.44 -59.00
C PRO A 242 -9.04 18.47 -58.42
N ASN A 243 -9.56 19.60 -57.94
CA ASN A 243 -8.76 20.68 -57.37
C ASN A 243 -7.85 20.11 -56.27
N PRO A 244 -6.51 20.25 -56.38
CA PRO A 244 -5.59 19.65 -55.43
C PRO A 244 -5.85 20.10 -53.99
N PHE A 245 -6.32 21.33 -53.76
CA PHE A 245 -6.67 21.81 -52.42
C PHE A 245 -7.82 21.01 -51.78
N ILE A 246 -8.82 20.61 -52.57
CA ILE A 246 -9.95 19.79 -52.08
C ILE A 246 -9.47 18.38 -51.77
N VAL A 247 -8.65 17.79 -52.66
CA VAL A 247 -8.06 16.47 -52.47
C VAL A 247 -7.20 16.42 -51.21
N PHE A 248 -6.30 17.39 -51.03
CA PHE A 248 -5.46 17.48 -49.83
C PHE A 248 -6.29 17.74 -48.55
N GLY A 249 -7.36 18.53 -48.64
CA GLY A 249 -8.29 18.74 -47.52
C GLY A 249 -9.00 17.46 -47.09
N LEU A 250 -9.48 16.65 -48.05
CA LEU A 250 -10.13 15.37 -47.79
C LEU A 250 -9.14 14.33 -47.23
N ILE A 251 -7.91 14.29 -47.73
CA ILE A 251 -6.84 13.45 -47.18
C ILE A 251 -6.53 13.85 -45.73
N GLY A 252 -6.40 15.15 -45.46
CA GLY A 252 -6.18 15.68 -44.11
C GLY A 252 -7.32 15.33 -43.15
N LEU A 253 -8.57 15.48 -43.60
CA LEU A 253 -9.76 15.10 -42.82
C LEU A 253 -9.83 13.58 -42.55
N GLY A 254 -9.50 12.77 -43.55
CA GLY A 254 -9.46 11.31 -43.42
C GLY A 254 -8.39 10.84 -42.44
N LEU A 255 -7.21 11.47 -42.45
CA LEU A 255 -6.14 11.18 -41.49
C LEU A 255 -6.48 11.65 -40.08
N LEU A 256 -7.22 12.77 -39.95
CA LEU A 256 -7.75 13.23 -38.66
C LEU A 256 -8.76 12.24 -38.09
N LEU A 257 -9.66 11.70 -38.92
CA LEU A 257 -10.59 10.65 -38.51
C LEU A 257 -9.87 9.34 -38.14
N LEU A 258 -8.88 8.91 -38.93
CA LEU A 258 -8.07 7.73 -38.61
C LEU A 258 -7.35 7.89 -37.26
N ALA A 259 -6.83 9.08 -36.98
CA ALA A 259 -6.19 9.38 -35.71
C ALA A 259 -7.20 9.44 -34.54
N ALA A 260 -8.46 9.79 -34.77
CA ALA A 260 -9.53 9.71 -33.76
C ALA A 260 -9.90 8.26 -33.36
N TRP A 261 -9.60 7.27 -34.21
CA TRP A 261 -9.75 5.85 -33.88
C TRP A 261 -8.66 5.33 -32.92
N VAL A 262 -7.49 5.98 -32.86
CA VAL A 262 -6.39 5.59 -31.96
C VAL A 262 -6.81 5.58 -30.48
N PRO A 263 -7.42 6.64 -29.90
CA PRO A 263 -7.89 6.61 -28.53
C PRO A 263 -9.02 5.58 -28.32
N ILE A 264 -9.85 5.31 -29.32
CA ILE A 264 -10.92 4.28 -29.24
C ILE A 264 -10.30 2.89 -29.08
N PHE A 265 -9.39 2.50 -29.98
CA PHE A 265 -8.71 1.21 -29.88
C PHE A 265 -7.89 1.09 -28.60
N SER A 266 -7.24 2.18 -28.19
CA SER A 266 -6.50 2.23 -26.93
C SER A 266 -7.41 2.02 -25.71
N MET A 267 -8.61 2.59 -25.72
CA MET A 267 -9.62 2.45 -24.66
C MET A 267 -10.25 1.05 -24.65
N VAL A 268 -10.56 0.48 -25.82
CA VAL A 268 -11.04 -0.91 -25.91
C VAL A 268 -9.97 -1.88 -25.40
N PHE A 269 -8.72 -1.68 -25.80
CA PHE A 269 -7.60 -2.45 -25.29
C PHE A 269 -7.46 -2.29 -23.77
N ALA A 270 -7.68 -1.11 -23.22
CA ALA A 270 -7.66 -0.88 -21.79
C ALA A 270 -8.74 -1.66 -21.06
N VAL A 271 -9.99 -1.56 -21.50
CA VAL A 271 -11.11 -2.34 -20.94
C VAL A 271 -10.75 -3.83 -20.94
N ILE A 272 -10.27 -4.35 -22.08
CA ILE A 272 -9.84 -5.75 -22.20
C ILE A 272 -8.68 -6.05 -21.25
N ALA A 273 -7.64 -5.21 -21.22
CA ALA A 273 -6.48 -5.38 -20.34
C ALA A 273 -6.88 -5.38 -18.86
N THR A 274 -7.86 -4.57 -18.45
CA THR A 274 -8.36 -4.57 -17.06
C THR A 274 -9.06 -5.86 -16.67
N LEU A 275 -9.60 -6.63 -17.64
CA LEU A 275 -10.18 -7.95 -17.39
C LEU A 275 -9.10 -9.04 -17.17
N PHE A 276 -7.87 -8.80 -17.63
CA PHE A 276 -6.76 -9.78 -17.60
C PHE A 276 -5.54 -9.35 -16.79
N SER A 277 -5.54 -8.15 -16.24
CA SER A 277 -4.42 -7.65 -15.43
C SER A 277 -4.53 -8.24 -14.03
N GLY A 278 -3.69 -9.24 -13.73
CA GLY A 278 -3.46 -9.70 -12.36
C GLY A 278 -2.69 -8.67 -11.53
N ASN A 279 -2.82 -8.74 -10.21
CA ASN A 279 -2.09 -7.86 -9.31
C ASN A 279 -0.57 -8.02 -9.46
N ARG A 280 0.15 -6.93 -9.20
CA ARG A 280 1.62 -6.87 -9.22
C ARG A 280 2.24 -7.82 -8.21
N LYS A 281 3.55 -8.02 -8.32
CA LYS A 281 4.36 -8.48 -7.20
C LYS A 281 4.09 -7.56 -6.02
N SER A 282 3.38 -8.07 -5.02
CA SER A 282 3.23 -7.42 -3.72
C SER A 282 4.61 -7.15 -3.13
N PRO A 283 4.75 -6.14 -2.25
CA PRO A 283 5.97 -5.97 -1.43
C PRO A 283 6.36 -7.30 -0.76
N GLU A 284 7.59 -7.43 -0.28
CA GLU A 284 8.02 -8.66 0.41
C GLU A 284 7.13 -8.87 1.64
N THR A 285 6.14 -9.75 1.50
CA THR A 285 5.21 -10.12 2.55
C THR A 285 5.63 -11.44 3.16
N ARG A 286 5.40 -11.56 4.46
CA ARG A 286 5.56 -12.83 5.16
C ARG A 286 4.20 -13.50 5.32
N THR A 287 3.99 -14.58 4.56
CA THR A 287 2.76 -15.37 4.65
C THR A 287 2.74 -16.17 5.95
N LEU A 288 1.67 -16.01 6.71
CA LEU A 288 1.37 -16.87 7.85
C LEU A 288 0.80 -18.19 7.36
N THR A 289 1.12 -19.28 8.05
CA THR A 289 0.46 -20.57 7.84
C THR A 289 -0.46 -20.87 9.02
N ARG A 290 -1.50 -21.68 8.76
CA ARG A 290 -2.46 -22.07 9.80
C ARG A 290 -1.80 -22.89 10.90
N GLU A 291 -0.74 -23.62 10.57
CA GLU A 291 0.06 -24.41 11.50
C GLU A 291 0.95 -23.52 12.38
N GLU A 292 1.53 -22.44 11.83
CA GLU A 292 2.40 -21.53 12.58
C GLU A 292 1.62 -20.56 13.48
N GLN A 293 0.44 -20.11 13.03
CA GLN A 293 -0.35 -19.07 13.70
C GLN A 293 -1.84 -19.45 13.81
N PRO A 294 -2.19 -20.54 14.51
CA PRO A 294 -3.56 -21.05 14.55
C PRO A 294 -4.56 -20.08 15.19
N THR A 295 -4.13 -19.31 16.19
CA THR A 295 -4.97 -18.34 16.91
C THR A 295 -5.39 -17.18 16.01
N MET A 296 -4.48 -16.63 15.19
CA MET A 296 -4.81 -15.59 14.22
C MET A 296 -5.75 -16.11 13.12
N TYR A 297 -5.51 -17.32 12.63
CA TYR A 297 -6.39 -17.93 11.63
C TYR A 297 -7.80 -18.17 12.16
N GLU A 298 -7.93 -18.73 13.37
CA GLU A 298 -9.24 -18.92 14.00
C GLU A 298 -9.95 -17.58 14.22
N PHE A 299 -9.22 -16.55 14.64
CA PHE A 299 -9.77 -15.20 14.80
C PHE A 299 -10.37 -14.67 13.48
N VAL A 300 -9.63 -14.76 12.38
CA VAL A 300 -10.09 -14.33 11.05
C VAL A 300 -11.25 -15.21 10.55
N ASP A 301 -11.18 -16.53 10.74
CA ASP A 301 -12.25 -17.46 10.34
C ASP A 301 -13.58 -17.15 11.04
N GLN A 302 -13.54 -16.84 12.33
CA GLN A 302 -14.73 -16.47 13.09
C GLN A 302 -15.34 -15.16 12.57
N ILE A 303 -14.51 -14.17 12.19
CA ILE A 303 -14.98 -12.95 11.54
C ILE A 303 -15.68 -13.29 10.22
N CYS A 304 -15.02 -14.02 9.32
CA CYS A 304 -15.59 -14.43 8.03
C CYS A 304 -16.93 -15.17 8.21
N LYS A 305 -16.98 -16.12 9.16
CA LYS A 305 -18.17 -16.91 9.46
C LYS A 305 -19.33 -16.07 9.97
N LYS A 306 -19.08 -15.03 10.77
CA LYS A 306 -20.13 -14.14 11.28
C LYS A 306 -20.66 -13.18 10.22
N LEU A 307 -19.77 -12.65 9.38
CA LEU A 307 -20.12 -11.72 8.31
C LEU A 307 -20.73 -12.44 7.09
N GLY A 308 -20.45 -13.74 6.91
CA GLY A 308 -20.74 -14.45 5.67
C GLY A 308 -19.78 -14.10 4.53
N ALA A 309 -18.61 -13.57 4.86
CA ALA A 309 -17.57 -13.21 3.90
C ALA A 309 -16.73 -14.44 3.51
N PRO A 310 -16.14 -14.45 2.29
CA PRO A 310 -15.21 -15.50 1.89
C PRO A 310 -14.01 -15.57 2.84
N ALA A 311 -13.59 -16.79 3.19
CA ALA A 311 -12.39 -16.99 3.99
C ALA A 311 -11.13 -16.73 3.13
N PRO A 312 -10.13 -16.00 3.65
CA PRO A 312 -8.89 -15.76 2.91
C PRO A 312 -8.10 -17.06 2.72
N SER A 313 -7.54 -17.23 1.53
CA SER A 313 -6.65 -18.33 1.18
C SER A 313 -5.32 -18.26 1.93
N ARG A 314 -4.82 -17.05 2.20
CA ARG A 314 -3.61 -16.77 2.98
C ARG A 314 -3.72 -15.43 3.72
N ILE A 315 -2.98 -15.33 4.83
CA ILE A 315 -2.81 -14.09 5.59
C ILE A 315 -1.36 -13.66 5.46
N ASP A 316 -1.14 -12.50 4.85
CA ASP A 316 0.18 -11.94 4.59
C ASP A 316 0.47 -10.80 5.57
N LEU A 317 1.70 -10.71 6.08
CA LEU A 317 2.14 -9.62 6.94
C LEU A 317 3.18 -8.75 6.25
N ASN A 318 3.08 -7.44 6.44
CA ASN A 318 4.06 -6.46 5.94
C ASN A 318 4.37 -5.37 6.97
N CYS A 319 5.31 -4.48 6.65
CA CYS A 319 5.73 -3.38 7.53
C CYS A 319 4.94 -2.08 7.32
N GLU A 320 3.85 -2.09 6.53
CA GLU A 320 3.03 -0.89 6.31
C GLU A 320 2.07 -0.67 7.48
N PHE A 321 1.68 0.58 7.74
CA PHE A 321 0.61 0.87 8.71
C PHE A 321 -0.75 0.83 8.00
N ASN A 322 -1.13 -0.36 7.50
CA ASN A 322 -2.39 -0.55 6.78
C ASN A 322 -2.95 -1.97 6.99
N ALA A 323 -4.23 -2.15 6.67
CA ALA A 323 -4.84 -3.45 6.41
C ALA A 323 -5.45 -3.40 5.01
N SER A 324 -5.44 -4.53 4.30
CA SER A 324 -6.15 -4.63 3.03
C SER A 324 -6.55 -6.07 2.77
N ALA A 325 -7.67 -6.25 2.10
CA ALA A 325 -8.06 -7.54 1.55
C ALA A 325 -8.26 -7.39 0.03
N SER A 326 -7.66 -8.29 -0.75
CA SER A 326 -7.75 -8.24 -2.21
C SER A 326 -7.62 -9.62 -2.85
N PHE A 327 -8.09 -9.72 -4.08
CA PHE A 327 -7.98 -10.92 -4.90
C PHE A 327 -6.69 -10.90 -5.73
N GLU A 328 -5.98 -12.04 -5.80
CA GLU A 328 -4.69 -12.14 -6.48
C GLU A 328 -4.82 -12.03 -8.02
N SER A 329 -5.84 -12.64 -8.60
CA SER A 329 -6.05 -12.75 -10.06
C SER A 329 -7.04 -11.73 -10.64
N GLY A 330 -7.32 -10.64 -9.93
CA GLY A 330 -8.23 -9.58 -10.40
C GLY A 330 -9.67 -10.05 -10.59
N LEU A 331 -10.30 -9.79 -11.74
CA LEU A 331 -11.70 -10.19 -11.98
C LEU A 331 -11.93 -11.70 -12.12
N LEU A 332 -10.91 -12.48 -12.50
CA LEU A 332 -11.01 -13.94 -12.61
C LEU A 332 -11.09 -14.64 -11.23
N SER A 333 -10.68 -13.93 -10.18
CA SER A 333 -10.72 -14.41 -8.80
C SER A 333 -12.08 -14.49 -8.16
N PHE A 334 -13.05 -13.70 -8.63
CA PHE A 334 -14.41 -13.71 -8.08
C PHE A 334 -15.07 -15.10 -8.16
N GLN A 335 -14.52 -16.01 -8.95
CA GLN A 335 -14.95 -17.41 -9.04
C GLN A 335 -14.03 -18.40 -8.31
N ASN A 336 -12.75 -18.06 -8.07
CA ASN A 336 -11.72 -18.98 -7.59
C ASN A 336 -11.36 -18.83 -6.10
N ASN A 337 -11.96 -17.88 -5.38
CA ASN A 337 -11.79 -17.68 -3.93
C ASN A 337 -10.31 -17.60 -3.46
N ASP A 338 -9.48 -16.85 -4.19
CA ASP A 338 -8.06 -16.58 -3.89
C ASP A 338 -7.88 -15.27 -3.10
N LEU A 339 -8.78 -15.01 -2.16
CA LEU A 339 -8.72 -13.83 -1.30
C LEU A 339 -7.43 -13.85 -0.46
N VAL A 340 -6.74 -12.72 -0.42
CA VAL A 340 -5.53 -12.50 0.39
C VAL A 340 -5.81 -11.37 1.38
N LEU A 341 -5.63 -11.65 2.67
CA LEU A 341 -5.68 -10.63 3.72
C LEU A 341 -4.25 -10.19 4.04
N THR A 342 -3.91 -8.93 3.79
CA THR A 342 -2.62 -8.35 4.15
C THR A 342 -2.75 -7.44 5.36
N LEU A 343 -2.01 -7.72 6.42
CA LEU A 343 -2.02 -6.95 7.66
C LEU A 343 -0.64 -6.36 7.96
N GLY A 344 -0.62 -5.06 8.19
CA GLY A 344 0.53 -4.34 8.69
C GLY A 344 0.85 -4.70 10.14
N VAL A 345 2.07 -5.17 10.42
CA VAL A 345 2.48 -5.40 11.81
C VAL A 345 2.52 -4.12 12.66
N PRO A 346 2.85 -2.92 12.15
CA PRO A 346 2.65 -1.68 12.91
C PRO A 346 1.18 -1.43 13.28
N LEU A 347 0.24 -1.78 12.41
CA LEU A 347 -1.19 -1.64 12.70
C LEU A 347 -1.61 -2.60 13.81
N ILE A 348 -1.30 -3.89 13.69
CA ILE A 348 -1.58 -4.91 14.73
C ILE A 348 -0.98 -4.50 16.07
N ALA A 349 0.23 -3.93 16.08
CA ALA A 349 0.89 -3.48 17.31
C ALA A 349 0.06 -2.46 18.09
N THR A 350 -0.68 -1.61 17.40
CA THR A 350 -1.33 -0.42 17.99
C THR A 350 -2.79 -0.64 18.39
N GLN A 351 -3.39 -1.76 17.97
CA GLN A 351 -4.79 -2.07 18.19
C GLN A 351 -4.98 -3.14 19.28
N THR A 352 -6.12 -3.10 19.96
CA THR A 352 -6.65 -4.25 20.70
C THR A 352 -7.24 -5.27 19.71
N ALA A 353 -7.44 -6.52 20.14
CA ALA A 353 -8.04 -7.55 19.31
C ALA A 353 -9.46 -7.15 18.83
N ASP A 354 -10.25 -6.47 19.67
CA ASP A 354 -11.61 -6.01 19.29
C ASP A 354 -11.55 -4.90 18.23
N GLN A 355 -10.58 -3.99 18.36
CA GLN A 355 -10.34 -2.95 17.36
C GLN A 355 -9.77 -3.53 16.05
N LEU A 356 -8.88 -4.51 16.12
CA LEU A 356 -8.41 -5.22 14.93
C LEU A 356 -9.55 -6.01 14.27
N ALA A 357 -10.45 -6.61 15.04
CA ALA A 357 -11.66 -7.25 14.52
C ALA A 357 -12.50 -6.24 13.73
N SER A 358 -12.64 -5.02 14.25
CA SER A 358 -13.33 -3.92 13.56
C SER A 358 -12.68 -3.58 12.23
N VAL A 359 -11.35 -3.47 12.17
CA VAL A 359 -10.62 -3.17 10.92
C VAL A 359 -10.79 -4.31 9.91
N ILE A 360 -10.58 -5.56 10.31
CA ILE A 360 -10.73 -6.71 9.41
C ILE A 360 -12.18 -6.86 8.94
N ALA A 361 -13.15 -6.62 9.80
CA ALA A 361 -14.56 -6.65 9.45
C ALA A 361 -14.98 -5.54 8.48
N HIS A 362 -14.32 -4.38 8.54
CA HIS A 362 -14.49 -3.33 7.54
C HIS A 362 -13.98 -3.81 6.18
N GLU A 363 -12.74 -4.33 6.12
CA GLU A 363 -12.17 -4.88 4.89
C GLU A 363 -13.05 -5.99 4.28
N PHE A 364 -13.54 -6.91 5.12
CA PHE A 364 -14.44 -7.99 4.68
C PHE A 364 -15.86 -7.51 4.37
N GLY A 365 -16.30 -6.39 4.94
CA GLY A 365 -17.58 -5.76 4.64
C GLY A 365 -17.71 -5.39 3.16
N HIS A 366 -16.61 -4.98 2.52
CA HIS A 366 -16.60 -4.75 1.07
C HIS A 366 -16.91 -6.02 0.26
N PHE A 367 -16.49 -7.20 0.72
CA PHE A 367 -16.74 -8.48 0.02
C PHE A 367 -18.19 -8.95 0.20
N CYS A 368 -18.85 -8.55 1.29
CA CYS A 368 -20.28 -8.72 1.47
C CYS A 368 -21.11 -7.82 0.51
N GLN A 369 -20.48 -6.82 -0.12
CA GLN A 369 -21.07 -5.93 -1.13
C GLN A 369 -20.82 -6.41 -2.58
N ASP A 370 -20.81 -7.73 -2.81
CA ASP A 370 -20.29 -8.41 -4.02
C ASP A 370 -20.52 -7.66 -5.37
N THR A 371 -21.75 -7.20 -5.65
CA THR A 371 -22.04 -6.49 -6.91
C THR A 371 -21.35 -5.12 -6.99
N GLY A 372 -21.37 -4.32 -5.93
CA GLY A 372 -20.75 -3.00 -5.97
C GLY A 372 -19.24 -3.06 -5.87
N MET A 373 -18.65 -4.04 -5.18
CA MET A 373 -17.21 -4.29 -5.23
C MET A 373 -16.73 -4.54 -6.66
N ARG A 374 -17.42 -5.40 -7.43
CA ARG A 374 -17.06 -5.69 -8.83
C ARG A 374 -17.13 -4.46 -9.72
N VAL A 375 -18.21 -3.70 -9.59
CA VAL A 375 -18.38 -2.46 -10.37
C VAL A 375 -17.32 -1.44 -9.96
N GLN A 376 -17.11 -1.20 -8.67
CA GLN A 376 -16.09 -0.27 -8.17
C GLN A 376 -14.69 -0.67 -8.65
N TYR A 377 -14.35 -1.95 -8.64
CA TYR A 377 -13.09 -2.45 -9.19
C TYR A 377 -12.92 -2.07 -10.67
N VAL A 378 -13.95 -2.32 -11.50
CA VAL A 378 -13.94 -1.94 -12.92
C VAL A 378 -13.82 -0.41 -13.08
N LEU A 379 -14.58 0.37 -12.31
CA LEU A 379 -14.56 1.83 -12.39
C LEU A 379 -13.19 2.39 -11.99
N CYS A 380 -12.59 1.91 -10.90
CA CYS A 380 -11.26 2.32 -10.46
C CYS A 380 -10.18 1.95 -11.49
N ASN A 381 -10.24 0.75 -12.06
CA ASN A 381 -9.34 0.31 -13.12
C ASN A 381 -9.44 1.21 -14.37
N LEU A 382 -10.67 1.49 -14.83
CA LEU A 382 -10.92 2.36 -15.98
C LEU A 382 -10.46 3.79 -15.70
N ASN A 383 -10.77 4.32 -14.52
CA ASN A 383 -10.38 5.67 -14.12
C ASN A 383 -8.86 5.81 -14.02
N GLY A 384 -8.19 4.82 -13.41
CA GLY A 384 -6.73 4.74 -13.34
C GLY A 384 -6.12 4.71 -14.75
N TRP A 385 -6.71 3.96 -15.68
CA TRP A 385 -6.26 3.97 -17.07
C TRP A 385 -6.48 5.31 -17.77
N PHE A 386 -7.62 5.98 -17.56
CA PHE A 386 -7.86 7.32 -18.11
C PHE A 386 -6.83 8.32 -17.59
N MET A 387 -6.58 8.34 -16.27
CA MET A 387 -5.53 9.16 -15.66
C MET A 387 -4.16 8.84 -16.25
N GLN A 388 -3.81 7.55 -16.35
CA GLN A 388 -2.53 7.12 -16.90
C GLN A 388 -2.37 7.54 -18.36
N SER A 389 -3.42 7.42 -19.16
CA SER A 389 -3.43 7.79 -20.58
C SER A 389 -3.40 9.30 -20.80
N ALA A 390 -3.96 10.07 -19.87
CA ALA A 390 -3.85 11.52 -19.85
C ALA A 390 -2.44 11.99 -19.45
N ILE A 391 -1.83 11.35 -18.45
CA ILE A 391 -0.58 11.77 -17.82
C ILE A 391 0.66 11.23 -18.54
N HIS A 392 0.64 10.03 -19.11
CA HIS A 392 1.83 9.42 -19.74
C HIS A 392 2.28 10.18 -20.99
N LYS A 393 3.11 11.19 -20.71
CA LYS A 393 3.79 12.11 -21.62
C LYS A 393 4.98 11.44 -22.34
N ALA A 394 5.71 10.56 -21.64
CA ALA A 394 7.08 10.20 -22.02
C ALA A 394 7.22 9.35 -23.30
N TYR A 395 6.50 8.23 -23.42
CA TYR A 395 6.78 7.27 -24.51
C TYR A 395 6.35 7.80 -25.89
N ARG A 396 5.22 8.47 -25.99
CA ARG A 396 4.71 8.98 -27.27
C ARG A 396 5.41 10.27 -27.67
N ASP A 397 5.66 11.18 -26.74
CA ASP A 397 6.32 12.46 -27.06
C ASP A 397 7.81 12.27 -27.38
N GLU A 398 8.53 11.31 -26.76
CA GLU A 398 9.92 10.98 -27.14
C GLU A 398 10.01 10.32 -28.51
N VAL A 399 9.11 9.38 -28.84
CA VAL A 399 9.07 8.74 -30.15
C VAL A 399 8.71 9.76 -31.24
N VAL A 400 7.79 10.68 -30.95
CA VAL A 400 7.43 11.78 -31.85
C VAL A 400 8.58 12.77 -32.00
N ALA A 401 9.22 13.19 -30.90
CA ALA A 401 10.36 14.11 -30.95
C ALA A 401 11.55 13.50 -31.72
N TYR A 402 11.84 12.21 -31.50
CA TYR A 402 12.85 11.46 -32.23
C TYR A 402 12.51 11.33 -33.73
N ALA A 403 11.25 11.03 -34.06
CA ALA A 403 10.82 10.92 -35.45
C ALA A 403 10.89 12.26 -36.20
N VAL A 404 10.53 13.37 -35.54
CA VAL A 404 10.63 14.74 -36.08
C VAL A 404 12.09 15.17 -36.24
N SER A 405 12.96 14.85 -35.26
CA SER A 405 14.37 15.22 -35.33
C SER A 405 15.18 14.41 -36.36
N ASN A 406 14.75 13.17 -36.64
CA ASN A 406 15.46 12.25 -37.53
C ASN A 406 14.85 12.11 -38.92
N SER A 407 13.74 12.78 -39.22
CA SER A 407 13.23 12.79 -40.59
C SER A 407 13.99 13.83 -41.43
N GLU A 408 14.72 13.38 -42.47
CA GLU A 408 15.16 14.24 -43.59
C GLU A 408 13.97 14.82 -44.39
N ALA A 409 12.74 14.48 -44.01
CA ALA A 409 11.49 14.91 -44.63
C ALA A 409 11.13 16.36 -44.28
N GLY A 410 11.97 17.31 -44.69
CA GLY A 410 11.65 18.73 -44.81
C GLY A 410 10.61 19.04 -45.91
N SER A 411 9.64 18.14 -46.15
CA SER A 411 8.49 18.45 -46.99
C SER A 411 7.33 18.90 -46.11
N SER A 412 6.69 20.00 -46.50
CA SER A 412 5.58 20.63 -45.78
C SER A 412 4.43 19.66 -45.43
N VAL A 413 4.27 18.58 -46.20
CA VAL A 413 3.22 17.56 -46.01
C VAL A 413 3.51 16.66 -44.82
N PHE A 414 4.72 16.10 -44.67
CA PHE A 414 5.04 15.24 -43.52
C PHE A 414 5.02 16.03 -42.22
N GLY A 415 5.56 17.25 -42.21
CA GLY A 415 5.46 18.16 -41.06
C GLY A 415 4.02 18.47 -40.65
N LEU A 416 3.12 18.68 -41.63
CA LEU A 416 1.69 18.90 -41.38
C LEU A 416 1.00 17.66 -40.80
N LEU A 417 1.27 16.47 -41.35
CA LEU A 417 0.73 15.21 -40.84
C LEU A 417 1.17 14.92 -39.40
N TRP A 418 2.42 15.22 -39.08
CA TRP A 418 2.95 15.12 -37.72
C TRP A 418 2.33 16.16 -36.79
N ALA A 419 2.17 17.41 -37.23
CA ALA A 419 1.49 18.45 -36.46
C ALA A 419 0.03 18.06 -36.16
N ILE A 420 -0.69 17.49 -37.13
CA ILE A 420 -2.05 16.96 -36.96
C ILE A 420 -2.06 15.84 -35.91
N THR A 421 -1.13 14.88 -36.03
CA THR A 421 -1.04 13.77 -35.07
C THR A 421 -0.72 14.26 -33.65
N TYR A 422 0.14 15.27 -33.52
CA TYR A 422 0.47 15.91 -32.25
C TYR A 422 -0.75 16.60 -31.63
N VAL A 423 -1.50 17.38 -32.43
CA VAL A 423 -2.72 18.06 -31.99
C VAL A 423 -3.79 17.06 -31.57
N ILE A 424 -3.97 15.96 -32.32
CA ILE A 424 -4.96 14.92 -31.98
C ILE A 424 -4.55 14.18 -30.70
N GLY A 425 -3.25 13.88 -30.53
CA GLY A 425 -2.73 13.34 -29.28
C GLY A 425 -2.99 14.29 -28.10
N TYR A 426 -2.83 15.60 -28.30
CA TYR A 426 -3.11 16.62 -27.30
C TYR A 426 -4.59 16.67 -26.93
N ILE A 427 -5.50 16.74 -27.91
CA ILE A 427 -6.96 16.70 -27.68
C ILE A 427 -7.36 15.40 -26.97
N GLY A 428 -6.84 14.26 -27.43
CA GLY A 428 -7.09 12.96 -26.82
C GLY A 428 -6.70 12.91 -25.35
N ARG A 429 -5.56 13.52 -24.97
CA ARG A 429 -5.13 13.59 -23.55
C ARG A 429 -6.07 14.44 -22.71
N TYR A 430 -6.46 15.63 -23.17
CA TYR A 430 -7.41 16.48 -22.46
C TYR A 430 -8.76 15.78 -22.28
N MET A 431 -9.21 15.06 -23.31
CA MET A 431 -10.42 14.24 -23.23
C MET A 431 -10.28 13.12 -22.19
N MET A 432 -9.16 12.37 -22.19
CA MET A 432 -8.91 11.34 -21.17
C MET A 432 -8.82 11.93 -19.77
N TRP A 433 -8.23 13.12 -19.63
CA TRP A 433 -8.18 13.83 -18.35
C TRP A 433 -9.58 14.18 -17.85
N TRP A 434 -10.46 14.68 -18.73
CA TRP A 434 -11.86 14.95 -18.40
C TRP A 434 -12.63 13.67 -18.04
N PHE A 435 -12.44 12.57 -18.77
CA PHE A 435 -13.05 11.29 -18.43
C PHE A 435 -12.59 10.80 -17.06
N ALA A 436 -11.31 10.97 -16.75
CA ALA A 436 -10.77 10.58 -15.47
C ALA A 436 -11.28 11.47 -14.32
N TYR A 437 -11.35 12.78 -14.53
CA TYR A 437 -11.86 13.71 -13.53
C TYR A 437 -13.36 13.46 -13.25
N ALA A 438 -14.17 13.37 -14.30
CA ALA A 438 -15.59 13.04 -14.19
C ALA A 438 -15.77 11.66 -13.54
N GLY A 439 -15.03 10.65 -14.00
CA GLY A 439 -15.04 9.31 -13.43
C GLY A 439 -14.74 9.30 -11.94
N HIS A 440 -13.74 10.06 -11.49
CA HIS A 440 -13.38 10.15 -10.08
C HIS A 440 -14.46 10.85 -9.24
N ALA A 441 -14.96 12.00 -9.71
CA ALA A 441 -15.99 12.75 -9.00
C ALA A 441 -17.29 11.94 -8.82
N ILE A 442 -17.68 11.17 -9.85
CA ILE A 442 -18.90 10.35 -9.81
C ILE A 442 -18.68 9.09 -8.96
N SER A 443 -17.53 8.43 -9.10
CA SER A 443 -17.18 7.24 -8.31
C SER A 443 -16.97 7.55 -6.83
N GLY A 444 -16.57 8.78 -6.48
CA GLY A 444 -16.37 9.21 -5.09
C GLY A 444 -17.63 9.04 -4.24
N ASN A 445 -18.81 9.43 -4.75
CA ASN A 445 -20.08 9.23 -4.03
C ASN A 445 -20.36 7.75 -3.74
N LEU A 446 -20.20 6.89 -4.75
CA LEU A 446 -20.40 5.45 -4.61
C LEU A 446 -19.41 4.85 -3.61
N SER A 447 -18.14 5.25 -3.70
CA SER A 447 -17.08 4.82 -2.78
C SER A 447 -17.43 5.18 -1.33
N ARG A 448 -17.86 6.43 -1.09
CA ARG A 448 -18.26 6.88 0.27
C ARG A 448 -19.45 6.11 0.83
N GLU A 449 -20.45 5.80 0.01
CA GLU A 449 -21.58 4.94 0.44
C GLU A 449 -21.10 3.52 0.79
N MET A 450 -20.17 2.96 0.01
CA MET A 450 -19.58 1.64 0.29
C MET A 450 -18.79 1.62 1.59
N GLU A 451 -18.06 2.70 1.90
CA GLU A 451 -17.33 2.86 3.17
C GLU A 451 -18.26 2.84 4.39
N PHE A 452 -19.36 3.59 4.34
CA PHE A 452 -20.34 3.58 5.43
C PHE A 452 -21.02 2.22 5.60
N ASP A 453 -21.24 1.49 4.51
CA ASP A 453 -21.83 0.16 4.59
C ASP A 453 -20.81 -0.87 5.13
N ALA A 454 -19.53 -0.78 4.74
CA ALA A 454 -18.46 -1.57 5.33
C ALA A 454 -18.28 -1.27 6.83
N ASP A 455 -18.39 0.01 7.23
CA ASP A 455 -18.40 0.42 8.63
C ASP A 455 -19.54 -0.24 9.42
N ARG A 456 -20.73 -0.38 8.84
CA ARG A 456 -21.84 -1.07 9.52
C ARG A 456 -21.50 -2.52 9.83
N TYR A 457 -20.84 -3.25 8.94
CA TYR A 457 -20.36 -4.61 9.24
C TYR A 457 -19.37 -4.62 10.41
N ALA A 458 -18.40 -3.70 10.39
CA ALA A 458 -17.44 -3.54 11.47
C ALA A 458 -18.11 -3.21 12.82
N ILE A 459 -19.08 -2.30 12.82
CA ILE A 459 -19.80 -1.84 14.01
C ILE A 459 -20.73 -2.93 14.56
N HIS A 460 -21.42 -3.68 13.70
CA HIS A 460 -22.26 -4.81 14.12
C HIS A 460 -21.41 -5.93 14.72
N LEU A 461 -20.18 -6.11 14.25
CA LEU A 461 -19.27 -7.13 14.78
C LEU A 461 -18.56 -6.69 16.07
N ALA A 462 -17.80 -5.60 16.03
CA ALA A 462 -16.91 -5.17 17.11
C ALA A 462 -17.56 -4.15 18.05
N GLY A 463 -18.65 -3.50 17.64
CA GLY A 463 -19.34 -2.48 18.40
C GLY A 463 -18.91 -1.06 18.04
N SER A 464 -19.81 -0.10 18.29
CA SER A 464 -19.63 1.32 17.97
C SER A 464 -18.40 1.91 18.67
N LYS A 465 -18.19 1.55 19.94
CA LYS A 465 -17.06 2.04 20.74
C LYS A 465 -15.73 1.52 20.22
N ALA A 466 -15.61 0.21 19.98
CA ALA A 466 -14.39 -0.39 19.45
C ALA A 466 -14.02 0.20 18.08
N PHE A 467 -15.00 0.38 17.19
CA PHE A 467 -14.81 1.03 15.91
C PHE A 467 -14.26 2.46 16.06
N SER A 468 -14.92 3.32 16.86
CA SER A 468 -14.51 4.72 17.04
C SER A 468 -13.15 4.88 17.73
N ASP A 469 -12.89 4.04 18.73
CA ASP A 469 -11.59 4.00 19.40
C ASP A 469 -10.50 3.54 18.43
N SER A 470 -10.79 2.55 17.57
CA SER A 470 -9.88 2.09 16.51
C SER A 470 -9.55 3.21 15.54
N GLN A 471 -10.55 3.91 15.00
CA GLN A 471 -10.35 5.05 14.09
C GLN A 471 -9.46 6.13 14.71
N THR A 472 -9.70 6.45 15.98
CA THR A 472 -8.89 7.44 16.72
C THR A 472 -7.42 6.99 16.86
N LEU A 473 -7.20 5.70 17.14
CA LEU A 473 -5.84 5.14 17.21
C LEU A 473 -5.18 5.09 15.83
N VAL A 474 -5.91 4.73 14.78
CA VAL A 474 -5.40 4.73 13.40
C VAL A 474 -4.90 6.12 13.03
N GLN A 475 -5.65 7.18 13.33
CA GLN A 475 -5.21 8.56 13.06
C GLN A 475 -3.94 8.94 13.81
N ARG A 476 -3.89 8.68 15.13
CA ARG A 476 -2.71 8.97 15.95
C ARG A 476 -1.48 8.21 15.46
N TYR A 477 -1.62 6.91 15.24
CA TYR A 477 -0.50 6.05 14.89
C TYR A 477 -0.12 6.12 13.40
N ALA A 478 -1.00 6.63 12.52
CA ALA A 478 -0.61 7.01 11.16
C ALA A 478 0.39 8.16 11.16
N VAL A 479 0.16 9.19 11.98
CA VAL A 479 1.14 10.28 12.18
C VAL A 479 2.43 9.73 12.79
N ALA A 480 2.33 8.87 13.81
CA ALA A 480 3.50 8.23 14.42
C ALA A 480 4.29 7.35 13.44
N TYR A 481 3.59 6.67 12.53
CA TYR A 481 4.21 5.88 11.46
C TYR A 481 4.93 6.78 10.46
N GLY A 482 4.30 7.88 10.01
CA GLY A 482 4.96 8.86 9.14
C GLY A 482 6.25 9.39 9.75
N VAL A 483 6.19 9.83 11.02
CA VAL A 483 7.38 10.27 11.77
C VAL A 483 8.42 9.16 11.91
N SER A 484 7.99 7.92 12.16
CA SER A 484 8.90 6.77 12.20
C SER A 484 9.64 6.59 10.88
N ILE A 485 8.95 6.62 9.74
CA ILE A 485 9.57 6.47 8.43
C ILE A 485 10.56 7.60 8.13
N SER A 486 10.20 8.86 8.41
CA SER A 486 11.13 10.00 8.26
C SER A 486 12.36 9.86 9.17
N ASN A 487 12.17 9.42 10.41
CA ASN A 487 13.28 9.14 11.32
C ASN A 487 14.17 8.02 10.78
N LEU A 488 13.59 6.92 10.28
CA LEU A 488 14.35 5.81 9.70
C LEU A 488 15.18 6.24 8.48
N GLN A 489 14.64 7.12 7.62
CA GLN A 489 15.39 7.70 6.51
C GLN A 489 16.62 8.48 7.01
N MET A 490 16.46 9.31 8.05
CA MET A 490 17.56 10.04 8.67
C MET A 490 18.60 9.10 9.31
N LEU A 491 18.13 8.08 10.05
CA LEU A 491 18.98 7.07 10.71
C LEU A 491 19.79 6.27 9.69
N TYR A 492 19.16 5.92 8.57
CA TYR A 492 19.83 5.22 7.47
C TYR A 492 20.97 6.04 6.88
N GLY A 493 20.78 7.35 6.71
CA GLY A 493 21.83 8.27 6.29
C GLY A 493 23.04 8.29 7.23
N GLN A 494 22.86 7.86 8.48
CA GLN A 494 23.89 7.74 9.51
C GLN A 494 24.39 6.29 9.68
N GLY A 495 23.91 5.34 8.86
CA GLY A 495 24.29 3.94 8.95
C GLY A 495 23.65 3.18 10.11
N ILE A 496 22.58 3.71 10.72
CA ILE A 496 21.81 3.02 11.75
C ILE A 496 20.52 2.46 11.16
N LEU A 497 20.28 1.18 11.41
CA LEU A 497 19.03 0.49 11.11
C LEU A 497 18.43 0.00 12.42
N VAL A 498 17.17 0.30 12.69
CA VAL A 498 16.48 -0.14 13.92
C VAL A 498 16.00 -1.58 13.74
N ASP A 499 16.13 -2.43 14.76
CA ASP A 499 15.74 -3.84 14.71
C ASP A 499 14.22 -4.10 14.72
N ASN A 500 13.40 -3.18 15.23
CA ASN A 500 11.96 -3.36 15.34
C ASN A 500 11.17 -2.07 15.05
N ILE A 501 10.72 -1.90 13.80
CA ILE A 501 9.94 -0.73 13.36
C ILE A 501 8.58 -0.63 14.07
N PRO A 502 7.78 -1.70 14.21
CA PRO A 502 6.49 -1.62 14.91
C PRO A 502 6.60 -1.10 16.34
N ARG A 503 7.65 -1.50 17.06
CA ARG A 503 7.91 -1.03 18.42
C ARG A 503 8.35 0.43 18.45
N LEU A 504 9.10 0.91 17.46
CA LEU A 504 9.40 2.33 17.29
C LEU A 504 8.13 3.15 17.08
N VAL A 505 7.23 2.70 16.20
CA VAL A 505 5.93 3.34 15.94
C VAL A 505 5.08 3.39 17.21
N GLN A 506 5.01 2.30 17.97
CA GLN A 506 4.34 2.27 19.26
C GLN A 506 4.95 3.27 20.25
N HIS A 507 6.28 3.37 20.30
CA HIS A 507 6.98 4.30 21.19
C HIS A 507 6.62 5.74 20.86
N ILE A 508 6.84 6.16 19.60
CA ILE A 508 6.55 7.52 19.12
C ILE A 508 5.07 7.86 19.33
N GLY A 509 4.17 6.93 19.02
CA GLY A 509 2.75 7.15 19.25
C GLY A 509 2.44 7.36 20.73
N LYS A 510 3.01 6.56 21.65
CA LYS A 510 2.78 6.68 23.10
C LYS A 510 3.40 7.94 23.72
N THR A 511 4.58 8.36 23.27
CA THR A 511 5.29 9.54 23.78
C THR A 511 4.89 10.84 23.07
N MET A 512 3.98 10.77 22.10
CA MET A 512 3.42 11.94 21.41
C MET A 512 2.84 12.97 22.41
N PRO A 513 3.22 14.25 22.31
CA PRO A 513 2.70 15.31 23.19
C PRO A 513 1.18 15.43 23.11
N ALA A 514 0.54 15.73 24.25
CA ALA A 514 -0.91 15.92 24.31
C ALA A 514 -1.39 17.02 23.33
N THR A 515 -0.63 18.11 23.21
CA THR A 515 -0.92 19.19 22.25
C THR A 515 -0.94 18.71 20.80
N THR A 516 -0.10 17.75 20.42
CA THR A 516 -0.10 17.14 19.09
C THR A 516 -1.30 16.22 18.91
N ILE A 517 -1.66 15.45 19.94
CA ILE A 517 -2.87 14.61 19.92
C ILE A 517 -4.11 15.48 19.73
N ASP A 518 -4.21 16.60 20.45
CA ASP A 518 -5.32 17.55 20.32
C ASP A 518 -5.34 18.20 18.94
N ARG A 519 -4.18 18.52 18.34
CA ARG A 519 -4.11 19.00 16.96
C ARG A 519 -4.63 17.98 15.96
N ILE A 520 -4.28 16.69 16.11
CA ILE A 520 -4.79 15.60 15.26
C ILE A 520 -6.31 15.47 15.40
N ALA A 521 -6.82 15.51 16.63
CA ALA A 521 -8.25 15.46 16.91
C ALA A 521 -8.99 16.66 16.28
N ASN A 522 -8.49 17.87 16.50
CA ASN A 522 -9.05 19.10 15.91
C ASN A 522 -9.00 19.10 14.38
N ALA A 523 -7.92 18.61 13.78
CA ALA A 523 -7.80 18.48 12.33
C ALA A 523 -8.84 17.50 11.78
N THR A 524 -9.05 16.37 12.46
CA THR A 524 -10.08 15.38 12.13
C THR A 524 -11.49 15.98 12.21
N GLU A 525 -11.79 16.76 13.24
CA GLU A 525 -13.10 17.39 13.39
C GLU A 525 -13.37 18.46 12.32
N LYS A 526 -12.32 19.12 11.83
CA LYS A 526 -12.41 20.15 10.78
C LYS A 526 -12.28 19.60 9.36
N GLU A 527 -12.06 18.30 9.21
CA GLU A 527 -11.97 17.63 7.91
C GLU A 527 -13.23 17.94 7.08
N GLN A 528 -13.00 18.46 5.87
CA GLN A 528 -14.04 18.74 4.89
C GLN A 528 -13.97 17.68 3.80
N GLN A 529 -15.14 17.28 3.31
CA GLN A 529 -15.25 16.33 2.22
C GLN A 529 -14.99 17.05 0.88
N ASP A 530 -13.96 16.64 0.15
CA ASP A 530 -13.74 17.03 -1.24
C ASP A 530 -14.63 16.17 -2.18
N ALA A 531 -14.97 16.72 -3.35
CA ALA A 531 -15.64 15.99 -4.42
C ALA A 531 -14.83 14.76 -4.87
N LEU A 532 -13.49 14.84 -4.81
CA LEU A 532 -12.57 13.79 -5.24
C LEU A 532 -12.24 12.76 -4.14
N ASP A 533 -12.67 12.97 -2.90
CA ASP A 533 -12.35 12.04 -1.82
C ASP A 533 -13.06 10.71 -1.97
N THR A 534 -12.31 9.61 -2.00
CA THR A 534 -12.89 8.25 -2.07
C THR A 534 -13.40 7.74 -0.71
N HIS A 535 -13.06 8.43 0.38
CA HIS A 535 -13.49 8.11 1.74
C HIS A 535 -14.26 9.27 2.34
N PRO A 536 -15.29 9.00 3.15
CA PRO A 536 -15.96 10.05 3.90
C PRO A 536 -15.05 10.53 5.05
N PRO A 537 -15.19 11.79 5.50
CA PRO A 537 -14.44 12.31 6.63
C PRO A 537 -14.56 11.40 7.86
N THR A 538 -13.46 11.25 8.61
CA THR A 538 -13.43 10.31 9.74
C THR A 538 -14.41 10.73 10.84
N ARG A 539 -14.63 12.05 11.00
CA ARG A 539 -15.66 12.61 11.89
C ARG A 539 -17.04 12.01 11.59
N ASP A 540 -17.43 11.99 10.32
CA ASP A 540 -18.77 11.58 9.89
C ASP A 540 -18.95 10.06 10.07
N ARG A 541 -17.90 9.28 9.80
CA ARG A 541 -17.85 7.82 10.09
C ARG A 541 -18.03 7.54 11.58
N LYS A 542 -17.29 8.25 12.45
CA LYS A 542 -17.42 8.11 13.91
C LYS A 542 -18.81 8.52 14.40
N GLN A 543 -19.38 9.60 13.87
CA GLN A 543 -20.73 10.04 14.22
C GLN A 543 -21.78 9.01 13.81
N ALA A 544 -21.69 8.46 12.60
CA ALA A 544 -22.56 7.39 12.13
C ALA A 544 -22.43 6.13 13.01
N ALA A 545 -21.21 5.79 13.43
CA ALA A 545 -20.97 4.67 14.34
C ALA A 545 -21.62 4.88 15.71
N MET A 546 -21.49 6.08 16.30
CA MET A 546 -22.12 6.41 17.57
C MET A 546 -23.64 6.39 17.48
N ALA A 547 -24.22 6.84 16.35
CA ALA A 547 -25.66 6.83 16.13
C ALA A 547 -26.26 5.41 16.10
N LEU A 548 -25.49 4.41 15.65
CA LEU A 548 -25.93 3.00 15.68
C LEU A 548 -25.92 2.38 17.08
N ALA A 549 -25.11 2.91 18.00
CA ALA A 549 -25.02 2.52 19.41
C ALA A 549 -24.99 0.99 19.66
N LYS A 550 -24.24 0.25 18.83
CA LYS A 550 -24.14 -1.21 18.94
C LYS A 550 -23.07 -1.63 19.94
N PRO A 551 -23.34 -2.62 20.82
CA PRO A 551 -22.35 -3.11 21.78
C PRO A 551 -21.25 -3.99 21.14
N GLY A 552 -21.51 -4.58 19.96
CA GLY A 552 -20.64 -5.58 19.34
C GLY A 552 -20.93 -7.00 19.84
N ILE A 553 -20.48 -8.01 19.10
CA ILE A 553 -20.57 -9.44 19.42
C ILE A 553 -19.20 -10.09 19.68
N VAL A 554 -18.12 -9.30 19.59
CA VAL A 554 -16.74 -9.71 19.85
C VAL A 554 -16.24 -9.00 21.10
N SER A 555 -15.71 -9.78 22.03
CA SER A 555 -15.04 -9.25 23.23
C SER A 555 -13.89 -10.16 23.63
N VAL A 556 -12.70 -9.86 23.10
CA VAL A 556 -11.43 -10.53 23.44
C VAL A 556 -10.75 -9.80 24.60
N GLY A 557 -10.79 -8.46 24.63
CA GLY A 557 -10.22 -7.66 25.73
C GLY A 557 -8.70 -7.76 25.91
N ARG A 558 -7.97 -8.20 24.88
CA ARG A 558 -6.50 -8.30 24.86
C ARG A 558 -5.89 -7.50 23.71
N PRO A 559 -4.59 -7.11 23.78
CA PRO A 559 -3.89 -6.53 22.65
C PRO A 559 -3.93 -7.44 21.42
N ALA A 560 -3.99 -6.88 20.20
CA ALA A 560 -4.08 -7.70 18.99
C ALA A 560 -2.82 -8.53 18.74
N HIS A 561 -1.65 -8.09 19.21
CA HIS A 561 -0.42 -8.86 19.10
C HIS A 561 -0.43 -10.19 19.89
N ASP A 562 -1.33 -10.36 20.86
CA ASP A 562 -1.49 -11.63 21.58
C ASP A 562 -2.11 -12.73 20.71
N LEU A 563 -2.68 -12.38 19.56
CA LEU A 563 -3.16 -13.33 18.54
C LEU A 563 -2.04 -14.01 17.77
N ILE A 564 -0.81 -13.48 17.88
CA ILE A 564 0.36 -13.92 17.11
C ILE A 564 1.42 -14.47 18.05
N GLU A 565 1.85 -15.69 17.76
CA GLU A 565 2.96 -16.34 18.42
C GLU A 565 4.31 -15.74 18.01
N GLN A 566 5.21 -15.59 18.99
CA GLN A 566 6.56 -15.04 18.79
C GLN A 566 6.55 -13.62 18.18
N TRP A 567 5.55 -12.81 18.54
CA TRP A 567 5.31 -11.46 18.04
C TRP A 567 6.58 -10.61 17.85
N THR A 568 7.44 -10.53 18.87
CA THR A 568 8.68 -9.72 18.80
C THR A 568 9.61 -10.16 17.69
N LYS A 569 9.87 -11.47 17.60
CA LYS A 569 10.73 -12.06 16.57
C LYS A 569 10.13 -11.91 15.17
N LEU A 570 8.81 -11.99 15.06
CA LEU A 570 8.11 -11.76 13.80
C LEU A 570 8.28 -10.31 13.33
N CYS A 571 8.12 -9.34 14.23
CA CYS A 571 8.33 -7.92 13.94
C CYS A 571 9.77 -7.62 13.52
N GLU A 572 10.76 -8.23 14.20
CA GLU A 572 12.17 -8.09 13.85
C GLU A 572 12.45 -8.63 12.44
N ASN A 573 11.93 -9.82 12.11
CA ASN A 573 12.14 -10.38 10.78
C ASN A 573 11.47 -9.53 9.68
N ILE A 574 10.23 -9.08 9.88
CA ILE A 574 9.54 -8.22 8.91
C ILE A 574 10.28 -6.88 8.74
N THR A 575 10.89 -6.38 9.80
CA THR A 575 11.76 -5.19 9.74
C THR A 575 12.99 -5.44 8.84
N LEU A 576 13.60 -6.62 8.93
CA LEU A 576 14.73 -7.01 8.06
C LEU A 576 14.30 -7.18 6.59
N ASP A 577 13.13 -7.79 6.37
CA ASP A 577 12.54 -7.96 5.03
C ASP A 577 12.26 -6.58 4.41
N PHE A 578 11.65 -5.66 5.17
CA PHE A 578 11.42 -4.29 4.77
C PHE A 578 12.70 -3.56 4.35
N TYR A 579 13.77 -3.62 5.14
CA TYR A 579 15.03 -2.99 4.74
C TYR A 579 15.67 -3.68 3.54
N SER A 580 15.51 -5.01 3.42
CA SER A 580 16.07 -5.75 2.28
C SER A 580 15.41 -5.34 0.97
N GLU A 581 14.09 -5.14 1.00
CA GLU A 581 13.31 -4.60 -0.11
C GLU A 581 13.72 -3.17 -0.46
N VAL A 582 13.68 -2.25 0.52
CA VAL A 582 13.94 -0.82 0.30
C VAL A 582 15.38 -0.55 -0.17
N THR A 583 16.36 -1.29 0.37
CA THR A 583 17.78 -1.10 0.02
C THR A 583 18.23 -1.94 -1.19
N GLY A 584 17.43 -2.93 -1.60
CA GLY A 584 17.79 -3.93 -2.60
C GLY A 584 18.98 -4.82 -2.20
N LYS A 585 19.35 -4.85 -0.91
CA LYS A 585 20.46 -5.63 -0.37
C LYS A 585 19.95 -6.48 0.79
N LYS A 586 20.42 -7.73 0.89
CA LYS A 586 20.04 -8.59 2.02
C LYS A 586 20.57 -8.03 3.34
N ILE A 587 19.66 -7.65 4.23
CA ILE A 587 19.96 -7.17 5.59
C ILE A 587 19.79 -8.33 6.57
N THR A 588 20.74 -8.50 7.49
CA THR A 588 20.69 -9.51 8.56
C THR A 588 20.64 -8.85 9.94
N THR A 589 20.44 -9.66 10.98
CA THR A 589 20.43 -9.21 12.39
C THR A 589 21.70 -8.50 12.83
N ASP A 590 22.83 -8.70 12.14
CA ASP A 590 24.11 -8.04 12.47
C ASP A 590 24.18 -6.60 11.96
N ASN A 591 23.29 -6.23 11.03
CA ASN A 591 23.24 -4.90 10.43
C ASN A 591 22.33 -3.95 11.20
N VAL A 592 21.51 -4.46 12.12
CA VAL A 592 20.55 -3.66 12.89
C VAL A 592 21.07 -3.36 14.29
N THR A 593 20.61 -2.23 14.81
CA THR A 593 20.87 -1.74 16.16
C THR A 593 19.61 -1.95 16.98
N LYS A 594 19.79 -2.50 18.19
CA LYS A 594 18.69 -2.69 19.13
C LYS A 594 18.00 -1.37 19.44
N LEU A 595 16.68 -1.33 19.29
CA LEU A 595 15.88 -0.14 19.58
C LEU A 595 16.09 0.37 21.01
N GLU A 596 16.27 -0.52 22.01
CA GLU A 596 16.50 -0.07 23.39
C GLU A 596 17.74 0.80 23.54
N ASN A 597 18.80 0.51 22.77
CA ASN A 597 20.03 1.30 22.82
C ASN A 597 19.83 2.71 22.26
N ILE A 598 18.96 2.84 21.26
CA ILE A 598 18.63 4.12 20.64
C ILE A 598 17.76 4.95 21.58
N LEU A 599 16.72 4.35 22.16
CA LEU A 599 15.83 5.02 23.12
C LEU A 599 16.55 5.40 24.42
N ALA A 600 17.48 4.57 24.91
CA ALA A 600 18.28 4.91 26.08
C ALA A 600 19.20 6.10 25.83
N ALA A 601 19.75 6.23 24.61
CA ALA A 601 20.54 7.40 24.21
C ALA A 601 19.69 8.67 24.14
N GLU A 602 18.44 8.57 23.65
CA GLU A 602 17.47 9.67 23.62
C GLU A 602 17.12 10.15 25.02
N HIS A 603 16.71 9.24 25.91
CA HIS A 603 16.37 9.58 27.28
C HIS A 603 17.52 10.28 28.02
N LYS A 604 18.76 9.81 27.82
CA LYS A 604 19.94 10.43 28.41
C LYS A 604 20.12 11.89 27.96
N LEU A 605 19.95 12.18 26.67
CA LEU A 605 20.11 13.55 26.15
C LEU A 605 18.99 14.49 26.55
N LEU A 606 17.79 13.97 26.81
CA LEU A 606 16.70 14.77 27.36
C LEU A 606 16.99 15.18 28.81
N LEU A 607 17.56 14.28 29.62
CA LEU A 607 18.02 14.60 30.97
C LEU A 607 19.18 15.62 30.95
N ASP A 608 20.18 15.39 30.10
CA ASP A 608 21.34 16.29 29.97
C ASP A 608 20.97 17.70 29.42
N LYS A 609 19.76 17.90 28.87
CA LYS A 609 19.23 19.22 28.44
C LYS A 609 18.33 19.88 29.47
N ALA A 610 17.87 19.15 30.48
CA ALA A 610 16.98 19.63 31.53
C ALA A 610 17.75 20.16 32.75
N ASP A 611 18.99 19.70 32.92
CA ASP A 611 20.02 20.27 33.81
C ASP A 611 20.71 21.47 33.13
#